data_AF-A0A2R6QI91-F1
#
_entry.id   AF-A0A2R6QI91-F1
#
_cell.length_a   1.000
_cell.length_b   1.000
_cell.length_c   1.000
_cell.angle_alpha   90.00
_cell.angle_beta   90.00
_cell.angle_gamma   90.00
#
_symmetry.space_group_name_H-M   'P 1'
#
loop_
_entity.id
_entity.type
_entity.pdbx_description
1 polymer ?
#
loop_
_entity_poly.entity_id
_entity_poly.type
_entity_poly.pdbx_seq_one_letter_code
_entity_poly.pdbx_strand_id
1 'polypeptide(L)'
;MGCLVSTPTDSGGNRRRPANIGEVSVFVPGLRIPKPVDFSESLGDHLSKPLVERLSALRTRIVVVAGQEAPTITRTRRRTATQHGGSTLSDLQQALEDYLPVLLGLVRDGSPLQHKVQFVWVNQEDDVKETAISNAWYEVLSVLHLLASLSLSQANLLLLPRTSADGYQPKVSE
;
A
#
# COMPACT_ATOMS: atom_id res chain seq x y z
N MET A 1 29.63 -44.84 -14.26
CA MET A 1 28.32 -44.17 -14.31
C MET A 1 28.53 -42.84 -15.01
N GLY A 2 28.28 -42.82 -16.33
CA GLY A 2 28.70 -41.74 -17.22
C GLY A 2 27.79 -40.51 -17.14
N CYS A 3 28.40 -39.36 -16.96
CA CYS A 3 27.77 -38.05 -17.13
C CYS A 3 27.85 -37.71 -18.63
N LEU A 4 26.69 -37.65 -19.30
CA LEU A 4 26.62 -37.23 -20.70
C LEU A 4 26.60 -35.71 -20.78
N VAL A 5 27.72 -35.17 -21.26
CA VAL A 5 27.84 -33.80 -21.78
C VAL A 5 26.92 -33.67 -22.98
N SER A 6 25.82 -32.93 -22.83
CA SER A 6 24.98 -32.53 -23.95
C SER A 6 25.63 -31.36 -24.69
N THR A 7 26.15 -31.64 -25.88
CA THR A 7 26.57 -30.63 -26.86
C THR A 7 25.34 -29.93 -27.46
N PRO A 8 25.37 -28.61 -27.72
CA PRO A 8 24.31 -27.97 -28.48
C PRO A 8 24.55 -28.29 -29.95
N THR A 9 23.73 -29.17 -30.51
CA THR A 9 23.63 -29.34 -31.96
C THR A 9 22.82 -28.17 -32.51
N ASP A 10 23.53 -27.26 -33.19
CA ASP A 10 22.97 -26.15 -33.93
C ASP A 10 22.27 -26.70 -35.18
N SER A 11 20.97 -26.93 -35.08
CA SER A 11 20.11 -27.37 -36.17
C SER A 11 18.84 -26.53 -36.18
N GLY A 12 18.68 -25.76 -37.25
CA GLY A 12 17.64 -24.77 -37.50
C GLY A 12 16.25 -25.10 -36.94
N GLY A 13 15.87 -24.32 -35.93
CA GLY A 13 14.50 -24.16 -35.50
C GLY A 13 14.36 -22.73 -35.02
N ASN A 14 13.49 -21.94 -35.66
CA ASN A 14 13.16 -20.57 -35.25
C ASN A 14 13.16 -20.49 -33.73
N ARG A 15 14.15 -19.80 -33.15
CA ARG A 15 14.10 -19.36 -31.76
C ARG A 15 12.85 -18.50 -31.66
N ARG A 16 11.71 -19.12 -31.37
CA ARG A 16 10.50 -18.43 -30.94
C ARG A 16 10.97 -17.69 -29.71
N ARG A 17 11.25 -16.39 -29.86
CA ARG A 17 11.31 -15.49 -28.71
C ARG A 17 10.09 -15.85 -27.87
N PRO A 18 10.23 -16.08 -26.55
CA PRO A 18 9.06 -16.31 -25.72
C PRO A 18 8.05 -15.22 -26.10
N ALA A 19 6.84 -15.67 -26.50
CA ALA A 19 5.81 -14.76 -26.96
C ALA A 19 5.69 -13.65 -25.93
N ASN A 20 5.70 -12.39 -26.37
CA ASN A 20 5.56 -11.26 -25.47
C ASN A 20 4.22 -11.41 -24.76
N ILE A 21 4.24 -11.91 -23.53
CA ILE A 21 3.08 -11.92 -22.65
C ILE A 21 2.81 -10.44 -22.46
N GLY A 22 1.69 -9.96 -22.99
CA GLY A 22 1.36 -8.53 -22.99
C GLY A 22 1.41 -7.93 -21.58
N GLU A 23 1.16 -6.64 -21.46
CA GLU A 23 1.19 -5.95 -20.16
C GLU A 23 0.24 -6.64 -19.16
N VAL A 24 0.80 -7.14 -18.05
CA VAL A 24 0.05 -7.80 -16.98
C VAL A 24 0.03 -6.88 -15.76
N SER A 25 -1.17 -6.55 -15.29
CA SER A 25 -1.40 -5.81 -14.05
C SER A 25 -2.26 -6.61 -13.09
N VAL A 26 -1.99 -6.49 -11.80
CA VAL A 26 -2.83 -6.99 -10.72
C VAL A 26 -3.91 -5.95 -10.41
N PHE A 27 -5.13 -6.40 -10.18
CA PHE A 27 -6.20 -5.53 -9.70
C PHE A 27 -5.87 -5.03 -8.29
N VAL A 28 -5.95 -3.71 -8.07
CA VAL A 28 -5.76 -3.07 -6.76
C VAL A 28 -7.12 -2.58 -6.27
N PRO A 29 -7.61 -3.04 -5.10
CA PRO A 29 -8.82 -2.50 -4.49
C PRO A 29 -8.70 -1.02 -4.16
N GLY A 30 -9.84 -0.33 -4.10
CA GLY A 30 -9.91 1.06 -3.67
C GLY A 30 -9.23 1.32 -2.32
N LEU A 31 -8.45 2.42 -2.28
CA LEU A 31 -7.77 2.86 -1.07
C LEU A 31 -8.74 3.52 -0.10
N ARG A 32 -8.46 3.31 1.18
CA ARG A 32 -9.11 4.01 2.28
C ARG A 32 -8.06 4.74 3.10
N ILE A 33 -8.36 5.97 3.50
CA ILE A 33 -7.46 6.80 4.32
C ILE A 33 -8.09 6.99 5.70
N PRO A 34 -7.35 6.84 6.80
CA PRO A 34 -7.85 7.16 8.13
C PRO A 34 -7.98 8.67 8.32
N LYS A 35 -9.04 9.13 9.01
CA LYS A 35 -9.12 10.52 9.52
C LYS A 35 -8.44 10.64 10.87
N PRO A 36 -7.97 11.82 11.32
CA PRO A 36 -7.46 12.04 12.67
C PRO A 36 -8.42 11.55 13.76
N VAL A 37 -7.86 11.06 14.88
CA VAL A 37 -8.61 10.58 16.05
C VAL A 37 -7.90 11.11 17.29
N ASP A 38 -8.65 11.65 18.23
CA ASP A 38 -8.14 12.03 19.55
C ASP A 38 -8.27 10.85 20.52
N PHE A 39 -7.15 10.14 20.76
CA PHE A 39 -7.13 9.04 21.71
C PHE A 39 -7.15 9.49 23.17
N SER A 40 -6.81 10.76 23.46
CA SER A 40 -6.79 11.25 24.84
C SER A 40 -8.19 11.34 25.42
N GLU A 41 -9.18 11.76 24.60
CA GLU A 41 -10.59 11.82 24.98
C GLU A 41 -11.17 10.42 25.29
N SER A 42 -10.81 9.42 24.50
CA SER A 42 -11.42 8.07 24.59
C SER A 42 -10.66 7.11 25.52
N LEU A 43 -9.33 7.22 25.60
CA LEU A 43 -8.46 6.26 26.28
C LEU A 43 -7.65 6.87 27.43
N GLY A 44 -7.68 8.20 27.64
CA GLY A 44 -6.87 8.91 28.63
C GLY A 44 -7.02 8.38 30.06
N ASP A 45 -8.23 7.98 30.44
CA ASP A 45 -8.51 7.45 31.78
C ASP A 45 -8.19 5.95 31.93
N HIS A 46 -7.91 5.26 30.81
CA HIS A 46 -7.75 3.81 30.78
C HIS A 46 -6.31 3.35 30.51
N LEU A 47 -5.50 4.20 29.87
CA LEU A 47 -4.13 3.91 29.49
C LEU A 47 -3.18 4.97 30.05
N SER A 48 -1.91 4.60 30.22
CA SER A 48 -0.90 5.57 30.63
C SER A 48 -0.68 6.62 29.53
N LYS A 49 -0.41 7.86 29.95
CA LYS A 49 -0.15 8.99 29.04
C LYS A 49 0.86 8.67 27.93
N PRO A 50 2.01 8.01 28.19
CA PRO A 50 2.97 7.67 27.13
C PRO A 50 2.41 6.71 26.08
N LEU A 51 1.51 5.79 26.46
CA LEU A 51 0.89 4.86 25.51
C LEU A 51 -0.12 5.58 24.61
N VAL A 52 -0.94 6.46 25.20
CA VAL A 52 -1.88 7.29 24.44
C VAL A 52 -1.13 8.19 23.46
N GLU A 53 -0.07 8.86 23.91
CA GLU A 53 0.78 9.70 23.07
C GLU A 53 1.44 8.90 21.93
N ARG A 54 1.96 7.71 22.22
CA ARG A 54 2.56 6.82 21.21
C ARG A 54 1.52 6.39 20.17
N LEU A 55 0.33 5.98 20.60
CA LEU A 55 -0.75 5.57 19.71
C LEU A 55 -1.20 6.74 18.81
N SER A 56 -1.37 7.93 19.38
CA SER A 56 -1.69 9.16 18.66
C SER A 56 -0.61 9.51 17.63
N ALA A 57 0.67 9.45 18.01
CA ALA A 57 1.78 9.79 17.12
C ALA A 57 1.86 8.82 15.93
N LEU A 58 1.76 7.51 16.18
CA LEU A 58 1.79 6.49 15.12
C LEU A 58 0.64 6.67 14.14
N ARG A 59 -0.59 6.88 14.66
CA ARG A 59 -1.75 7.08 13.80
C ARG A 59 -1.68 8.39 13.03
N THR A 60 -1.21 9.46 13.65
CA THR A 60 -1.01 10.76 12.98
C THR A 60 -0.03 10.64 11.82
N ARG A 61 1.07 9.89 12.00
CA ARG A 61 2.02 9.60 10.92
C ARG A 61 1.33 8.91 9.74
N ILE A 62 0.50 7.89 9.99
CA ILE A 62 -0.26 7.21 8.93
C ILE A 62 -1.18 8.19 8.21
N VAL A 63 -1.96 9.00 8.94
CA VAL A 63 -2.90 9.98 8.34
C VAL A 63 -2.16 10.96 7.41
N VAL A 64 -1.02 11.49 7.87
CA VAL A 64 -0.22 12.45 7.10
C VAL A 64 0.34 11.81 5.83
N VAL A 65 1.00 10.64 5.95
CA VAL A 65 1.65 9.99 4.80
C VAL A 65 0.60 9.43 3.83
N ALA A 66 -0.47 8.80 4.32
CA ALA A 66 -1.54 8.28 3.47
C ALA A 66 -2.31 9.39 2.73
N GLY A 67 -2.50 10.56 3.36
CA GLY A 67 -3.10 11.72 2.71
C GLY A 67 -2.28 12.27 1.55
N GLN A 68 -0.94 12.12 1.60
CA GLN A 68 -0.03 12.51 0.52
C GLN A 68 0.02 11.45 -0.60
N GLU A 69 -0.08 10.17 -0.25
CA GLU A 69 0.06 9.02 -1.17
C GLU A 69 -1.22 8.61 -1.90
N ALA A 70 -2.40 8.86 -1.34
CA ALA A 70 -3.64 8.45 -2.01
C ALA A 70 -3.87 9.13 -3.38
N PRO A 71 -3.58 10.43 -3.59
CA PRO A 71 -3.70 11.06 -4.89
C PRO A 71 -2.73 10.51 -5.94
N THR A 72 -1.55 10.02 -5.53
CA THR A 72 -0.53 9.46 -6.43
C THR A 72 -0.86 8.01 -6.83
N ILE A 73 -1.38 7.19 -5.90
CA ILE A 73 -1.72 5.79 -6.18
C ILE A 73 -2.99 5.66 -7.04
N THR A 74 -4.00 6.50 -6.80
CA THR A 74 -5.30 6.46 -7.52
C THR A 74 -5.23 7.09 -8.92
N ARG A 75 -4.29 8.02 -9.18
CA ARG A 75 -4.15 8.71 -10.48
C ARG A 75 -3.05 8.08 -11.35
N THR A 76 -3.17 6.79 -11.64
CA THR A 76 -2.29 6.09 -12.59
C THR A 76 -2.36 6.58 -14.05
N ARG A 77 -3.15 7.62 -14.39
CA ARG A 77 -3.33 8.02 -15.80
C ARG A 77 -2.41 9.13 -16.32
N ARG A 78 -1.84 10.00 -15.48
CA ARG A 78 -0.94 11.08 -15.94
C ARG A 78 -0.07 11.60 -14.79
N ARG A 79 1.14 11.07 -14.62
CA ARG A 79 2.34 11.92 -14.43
C ARG A 79 3.62 11.11 -14.31
N THR A 80 4.65 11.72 -14.88
CA THR A 80 6.07 11.45 -14.74
C THR A 80 6.44 10.98 -13.34
N ALA A 81 6.99 9.77 -13.25
CA ALA A 81 7.67 9.27 -12.07
C ALA A 81 8.82 10.22 -11.72
N THR A 82 8.60 11.12 -10.76
CA THR A 82 9.71 11.71 -10.03
C THR A 82 10.34 10.59 -9.20
N GLN A 83 11.67 10.58 -9.09
CA GLN A 83 12.47 9.51 -8.48
C GLN A 83 12.13 9.20 -6.99
N HIS A 84 11.17 9.91 -6.38
CA HIS A 84 10.80 9.84 -4.96
C HIS A 84 9.52 9.03 -4.66
N GLY A 85 8.76 8.55 -5.66
CA GLY A 85 7.51 7.81 -5.38
C GLY A 85 7.69 6.44 -4.71
N GLY A 86 8.92 5.92 -4.64
CA GLY A 86 9.22 4.68 -3.91
C GLY A 86 9.40 4.90 -2.40
N SER A 87 9.95 6.05 -1.99
CA SER A 87 10.28 6.31 -0.58
C SER A 87 9.04 6.55 0.26
N THR A 88 8.06 7.27 -0.27
CA THR A 88 6.83 7.60 0.45
C THR A 88 5.91 6.39 0.64
N LEU A 89 5.86 5.48 -0.34
CA LEU A 89 5.15 4.20 -0.22
C LEU A 89 5.77 3.32 0.87
N SER A 90 7.10 3.19 0.90
CA SER A 90 7.79 2.44 1.96
C SER A 90 7.62 3.09 3.33
N ASP A 91 7.60 4.43 3.39
CA ASP A 91 7.36 5.16 4.65
C ASP A 91 5.96 4.89 5.20
N LEU A 92 4.95 4.82 4.33
CA LEU A 92 3.58 4.48 4.71
C LEU A 92 3.48 3.03 5.18
N GLN A 93 4.08 2.10 4.45
CA GLN A 93 4.11 0.69 4.83
C GLN A 93 4.75 0.52 6.22
N GLN A 94 5.91 1.14 6.44
CA GLN A 94 6.58 1.10 7.74
C GLN A 94 5.72 1.71 8.85
N ALA A 95 5.06 2.84 8.59
CA ALA A 95 4.18 3.47 9.58
C ALA A 95 3.00 2.55 9.98
N LEU A 96 2.44 1.81 9.03
CA LEU A 96 1.38 0.83 9.28
C LEU A 96 1.90 -0.38 10.08
N GLU A 97 3.08 -0.90 9.73
CA GLU A 97 3.75 -2.00 10.44
C GLU A 97 4.13 -1.62 11.87
N ASP A 98 4.57 -0.37 12.11
CA ASP A 98 4.89 0.14 13.44
C ASP A 98 3.63 0.31 14.32
N TYR A 99 2.49 0.63 13.70
CA TYR A 99 1.22 0.87 14.38
C TYR A 99 0.53 -0.44 14.80
N LEU A 100 0.59 -1.47 13.94
CA LEU A 100 -0.17 -2.70 14.11
C LEU A 100 0.07 -3.41 15.46
N PRO A 101 1.30 -3.57 15.98
CA PRO A 101 1.53 -4.22 17.27
C PRO A 101 0.91 -3.46 18.45
N VAL A 102 0.91 -2.13 18.39
CA VAL A 102 0.32 -1.28 19.44
C VAL A 102 -1.21 -1.38 19.39
N LEU A 103 -1.78 -1.37 18.19
CA LEU A 103 -3.21 -1.53 17.96
C LEU A 103 -3.72 -2.90 18.39
N LEU A 104 -2.95 -3.97 18.13
CA LEU A 104 -3.28 -5.32 18.57
C LEU A 104 -3.38 -5.43 20.11
N GLY A 105 -2.66 -4.56 20.84
CA GLY A 105 -2.82 -4.43 22.29
C GLY A 105 -4.21 -3.98 22.73
N LEU A 106 -4.94 -3.21 21.90
CA LEU A 106 -6.30 -2.76 22.21
C LEU A 106 -7.36 -3.85 22.03
N VAL A 107 -7.10 -4.86 21.19
CA VAL A 107 -8.03 -5.97 20.88
C VAL A 107 -7.72 -7.26 21.64
N ARG A 108 -6.68 -7.27 22.48
CA ARG A 108 -6.27 -8.45 23.24
C ARG A 108 -7.37 -8.91 24.20
N ASP A 109 -7.69 -10.20 24.16
CA ASP A 109 -8.49 -10.95 25.14
C ASP A 109 -9.76 -10.23 25.65
N GLY A 110 -10.60 -9.72 24.74
CA GLY A 110 -11.88 -9.10 25.10
C GLY A 110 -11.73 -7.78 25.85
N SER A 111 -10.60 -7.08 25.65
CA SER A 111 -10.31 -5.77 26.24
C SER A 111 -11.53 -4.83 26.16
N PRO A 112 -11.92 -4.20 27.28
CA PRO A 112 -13.01 -3.23 27.29
C PRO A 112 -12.70 -2.00 26.43
N LEU A 113 -11.43 -1.81 26.03
CA LEU A 113 -10.98 -0.73 25.16
C LEU A 113 -11.40 -0.92 23.70
N GLN A 114 -11.77 -2.16 23.31
CA GLN A 114 -12.12 -2.49 21.94
C GLN A 114 -13.18 -1.55 21.36
N HIS A 115 -14.18 -1.15 22.16
CA HIS A 115 -15.31 -0.33 21.69
C HIS A 115 -15.22 1.14 22.14
N LYS A 116 -14.10 1.57 22.74
CA LYS A 116 -13.96 2.92 23.32
C LYS A 116 -13.64 4.00 22.30
N VAL A 117 -13.01 3.64 21.19
CA VAL A 117 -12.58 4.59 20.16
C VAL A 117 -13.41 4.41 18.90
N GLN A 118 -13.94 5.50 18.36
CA GLN A 118 -14.54 5.53 17.03
C GLN A 118 -13.46 5.75 15.97
N PHE A 119 -13.33 4.80 15.06
CA PHE A 119 -12.37 4.88 13.96
C PHE A 119 -13.09 5.25 12.67
N VAL A 120 -12.58 6.28 11.99
CA VAL A 120 -13.16 6.82 10.76
C VAL A 120 -12.18 6.65 9.60
N TRP A 121 -12.66 6.03 8.53
CA TRP A 121 -11.92 5.84 7.28
C TRP A 121 -12.74 6.35 6.09
N VAL A 122 -12.07 7.01 5.15
CA VAL A 122 -12.68 7.61 3.95
C VAL A 122 -12.29 6.79 2.73
N ASN A 123 -13.28 6.36 1.95
CA ASN A 123 -13.03 5.73 0.66
C ASN A 123 -12.59 6.79 -0.36
N GLN A 124 -11.48 6.54 -1.06
CA GLN A 124 -10.94 7.45 -2.08
C GLN A 124 -11.57 7.27 -3.47
N GLU A 125 -12.37 6.23 -3.66
CA GLU A 125 -13.14 6.03 -4.90
C GLU A 125 -14.53 6.67 -4.83
N ASP A 126 -15.03 6.89 -3.61
CA ASP A 126 -16.34 7.48 -3.32
C ASP A 126 -16.21 8.37 -2.10
N ASP A 127 -15.72 9.60 -2.32
CA ASP A 127 -15.40 10.59 -1.29
C ASP A 127 -16.61 10.99 -0.42
N VAL A 128 -17.83 10.61 -0.83
CA VAL A 128 -19.06 10.85 -0.08
C VAL A 128 -19.25 9.80 1.02
N LYS A 129 -18.61 8.63 0.92
CA LYS A 129 -18.77 7.52 1.86
C LYS A 129 -17.64 7.44 2.87
N GLU A 130 -17.96 7.92 4.08
CA GLU A 130 -17.15 7.71 5.27
C GLU A 130 -17.71 6.54 6.09
N THR A 131 -16.81 5.70 6.59
CA THR A 131 -17.18 4.60 7.48
C THR A 131 -16.60 4.86 8.86
N ALA A 132 -17.48 5.09 9.82
CA ALA A 132 -17.15 5.36 11.22
C ALA A 132 -17.65 4.21 12.11
N ILE A 133 -16.75 3.46 12.74
CA ILE A 133 -17.09 2.30 13.57
C ILE A 133 -16.31 2.34 14.88
N SER A 134 -17.02 2.20 16.00
CA SER A 134 -16.44 2.14 17.35
C SER A 134 -15.97 0.72 17.69
N ASN A 135 -14.96 0.23 16.97
CA ASN A 135 -14.40 -1.10 17.18
C ASN A 135 -12.92 -1.15 16.76
N ALA A 136 -12.02 -1.52 17.67
CA ALA A 136 -10.59 -1.64 17.40
C ALA A 136 -10.26 -2.75 16.38
N TRP A 137 -11.08 -3.80 16.27
CA TRP A 137 -10.92 -4.78 15.18
C TRP A 137 -11.18 -4.16 13.81
N TYR A 138 -12.08 -3.19 13.72
CA TYR A 138 -12.30 -2.46 12.47
C TYR A 138 -11.08 -1.65 12.08
N GLU A 139 -10.39 -1.02 13.04
CA GLU A 139 -9.10 -0.34 12.76
C GLU A 139 -8.05 -1.35 12.29
N VAL A 140 -7.91 -2.50 12.97
CA VAL A 140 -6.93 -3.56 12.59
C VAL A 140 -7.18 -4.00 11.15
N LEU A 141 -8.42 -4.33 10.81
CA LEU A 141 -8.77 -4.77 9.46
C LEU A 141 -8.54 -3.66 8.41
N SER A 142 -8.77 -2.40 8.77
CA SER A 142 -8.56 -1.28 7.85
C SER A 142 -7.07 -1.01 7.60
N VAL A 143 -6.22 -1.13 8.63
CA VAL A 143 -4.75 -1.09 8.51
C VAL A 143 -4.24 -2.23 7.63
N LEU A 144 -4.71 -3.46 7.86
CA LEU A 144 -4.35 -4.62 7.05
C LEU A 144 -4.82 -4.49 5.59
N HIS A 145 -6.02 -3.96 5.37
CA HIS A 145 -6.53 -3.67 4.03
C HIS A 145 -5.63 -2.67 3.30
N LEU A 146 -5.21 -1.59 3.97
CA LEU A 146 -4.32 -0.60 3.38
C LEU A 146 -2.95 -1.23 3.06
N LEU A 147 -2.34 -1.97 3.99
CA LEU A 147 -1.10 -2.71 3.75
C LEU A 147 -1.20 -3.61 2.51
N ALA A 148 -2.24 -4.42 2.41
CA ALA A 148 -2.46 -5.30 1.25
C ALA A 148 -2.60 -4.50 -0.05
N SER A 149 -3.36 -3.41 -0.04
CA SER A 149 -3.56 -2.56 -1.22
C SER A 149 -2.27 -1.89 -1.68
N LEU A 150 -1.39 -1.49 -0.73
CA LEU A 150 -0.07 -0.95 -1.04
C LEU A 150 0.84 -2.01 -1.65
N SER A 151 0.83 -3.24 -1.13
CA SER A 151 1.61 -4.36 -1.70
C SER A 151 1.16 -4.71 -3.12
N LEU A 152 -0.15 -4.71 -3.41
CA LEU A 152 -0.67 -4.91 -4.75
C LEU A 152 -0.26 -3.77 -5.70
N SER A 153 -0.29 -2.53 -5.22
CA SER A 153 0.20 -1.36 -5.97
C SER A 153 1.70 -1.47 -6.28
N GLN A 154 2.50 -1.93 -5.32
CA GLN A 154 3.92 -2.17 -5.49
C GLN A 154 4.20 -3.28 -6.50
N ALA A 155 3.42 -4.36 -6.49
CA ALA A 155 3.52 -5.41 -7.50
C ALA A 155 3.31 -4.85 -8.90
N ASN A 156 2.32 -3.98 -9.10
CA ASN A 156 2.12 -3.29 -10.39
C ASN A 156 3.30 -2.40 -10.78
N LEU A 157 3.92 -1.69 -9.84
CA LEU A 157 5.12 -0.87 -10.10
C LEU A 157 6.35 -1.69 -10.54
N LEU A 158 6.36 -2.99 -10.25
CA LEU A 158 7.42 -3.93 -10.65
C LEU A 158 7.09 -4.69 -11.94
N LEU A 159 5.80 -5.01 -12.15
CA LEU A 159 5.33 -5.76 -13.32
C LEU A 159 5.18 -4.88 -14.56
N LEU A 160 4.80 -3.61 -14.37
CA LEU A 160 4.58 -2.69 -15.48
C LEU A 160 5.92 -2.07 -15.93
N PRO A 161 6.24 -2.11 -17.24
CA PRO A 161 7.49 -1.55 -17.73
C PRO A 161 7.57 -0.07 -17.38
N ARG A 162 8.69 0.33 -16.77
CA ARG A 162 9.02 1.74 -16.56
C ARG A 162 9.25 2.33 -17.94
N THR A 163 8.23 2.87 -18.59
CA THR A 163 8.40 3.54 -19.89
C THR A 163 9.30 4.74 -19.66
N SER A 164 10.58 4.60 -19.99
CA SER A 164 11.46 5.74 -20.20
C SER A 164 10.83 6.54 -21.34
N ALA A 165 10.21 7.67 -20.98
CA ALA A 165 9.82 8.67 -21.95
C ALA A 165 11.09 9.33 -22.49
N ASP A 166 11.88 8.61 -23.28
CA ASP A 166 12.80 9.23 -24.23
C ASP A 166 13.18 8.25 -25.34
N GLY A 167 13.05 8.69 -26.59
CA GLY A 167 13.66 8.01 -27.73
C GLY A 167 12.77 7.14 -28.63
N TYR A 168 11.53 7.50 -28.92
CA TYR A 168 10.92 7.10 -30.20
C TYR A 168 10.19 8.28 -30.83
N GLN A 169 10.97 9.21 -31.40
CA GLN A 169 10.48 10.04 -32.49
C GLN A 169 10.54 9.17 -33.76
N PRO A 170 9.42 8.82 -34.41
CA PRO A 170 9.50 8.31 -35.77
C PRO A 170 9.98 9.47 -36.63
N LYS A 171 11.24 9.43 -37.06
CA LYS A 171 11.70 10.31 -38.14
C LYS A 171 10.94 9.90 -39.40
N VAL A 172 9.82 10.55 -39.63
CA VAL A 172 9.24 10.69 -40.97
C VAL A 172 9.87 11.94 -41.56
N SER A 173 10.69 11.78 -42.59
CA SER A 173 10.94 12.82 -43.58
C SER A 173 11.38 12.16 -44.90
N GLU A 174 10.58 12.48 -45.93
CA GLU A 174 10.68 12.34 -47.41
C GLU A 174 11.61 11.31 -48.06
#